data_AF-Q5FLF2-F1
#
_entry.id   AF-Q5FLF2-F1
#
_cell.length_a   1.000
_cell.length_b   1.000
_cell.length_c   1.000
_cell.angle_alpha   90.00
_cell.angle_beta   90.00
_cell.angle_gamma   90.00
#
_symmetry.space_group_name_H-M   'P 1'
#
loop_
_entity.id
_entity.type
_entity.pdbx_description
1 polymer ?
#
loop_
_entity_poly.entity_id
_entity_poly.type
_entity_poly.pdbx_seq_one_letter_code
_entity_poly.pdbx_strand_id
1 'polypeptide(L)'
;MSKGSTSTEKLSLELSRAFNNWDAKRADELRKKILMNSGASLSLKYRAILIAAELKDHMASLDQNTIDKISNYLYRSNDWVKNKEALRLFGNSMPRMNSTVLRRRMKQVIKEYADINKFSDDVRRRISTICVNYVFNAIFVYKTDAYVQESLDLIKSLPANDIYGLKKMVGQYYVDYLNGDQKHIAELKDLLERCGYVSLAKRLNFDISN
;
A
#
# COMPACT_ATOMS: atom_id res chain seq x y z
N MET A 1 11.30 -32.75 1.98
CA MET A 1 10.64 -31.43 2.21
C MET A 1 10.97 -30.50 1.05
N SER A 2 9.99 -29.65 0.68
CA SER A 2 9.76 -29.09 -0.67
C SER A 2 10.87 -28.20 -1.27
N LYS A 3 11.35 -28.54 -2.47
CA LYS A 3 12.19 -27.67 -3.33
C LYS A 3 11.41 -26.50 -3.99
N GLY A 4 10.09 -26.41 -3.78
CA GLY A 4 9.22 -25.42 -4.44
C GLY A 4 9.03 -24.08 -3.71
N SER A 5 9.10 -24.06 -2.37
CA SER A 5 8.80 -22.85 -1.57
C SER A 5 9.84 -21.74 -1.73
N THR A 6 11.11 -22.11 -1.88
CA THR A 6 12.25 -21.17 -1.98
C THR A 6 12.27 -20.36 -3.29
N SER A 7 11.72 -20.89 -4.37
CA SER A 7 11.67 -20.20 -5.67
C SER A 7 10.62 -19.07 -5.70
N THR A 8 9.41 -19.34 -5.19
CA THR A 8 8.32 -18.36 -5.18
C THR A 8 8.54 -17.22 -4.18
N GLU A 9 9.16 -17.52 -3.03
CA GLU A 9 9.52 -16.49 -2.04
C GLU A 9 10.58 -15.54 -2.60
N LYS A 10 11.59 -16.07 -3.29
CA LYS A 10 12.60 -15.25 -3.98
C LYS A 10 11.97 -14.35 -5.02
N LEU A 11 11.07 -14.88 -5.86
CA LEU A 11 10.33 -14.06 -6.84
C LEU A 11 9.49 -12.97 -6.16
N SER A 12 8.84 -13.26 -5.04
CA SER A 12 8.09 -12.26 -4.28
C SER A 12 8.99 -11.15 -3.71
N LEU A 13 10.19 -11.48 -3.23
CA LEU A 13 11.14 -10.51 -2.72
C LEU A 13 11.71 -9.63 -3.84
N GLU A 14 12.10 -10.23 -4.96
CA GLU A 14 12.57 -9.50 -6.13
C GLU A 14 11.50 -8.56 -6.69
N LEU A 15 10.23 -8.98 -6.71
CA LEU A 15 9.12 -8.13 -7.12
C LEU A 15 8.95 -6.93 -6.19
N SER A 16 9.13 -7.13 -4.87
CA SER A 16 9.09 -6.04 -3.88
C SER A 16 10.22 -5.03 -4.10
N ARG A 17 11.43 -5.52 -4.43
CA ARG A 17 12.59 -4.67 -4.73
C ARG A 17 12.38 -3.87 -6.01
N ALA A 18 11.87 -4.50 -7.08
CA ALA A 18 11.57 -3.81 -8.32
C ALA A 18 10.55 -2.67 -8.10
N PHE A 19 9.50 -2.92 -7.32
CA PHE A 19 8.54 -1.89 -6.93
C PHE A 19 9.17 -0.73 -6.15
N ASN A 20 9.96 -1.02 -5.13
CA ASN A 20 10.61 0.01 -4.31
C ASN A 20 11.59 0.87 -5.13
N ASN A 21 12.26 0.26 -6.11
CA ASN A 21 13.23 0.93 -6.98
C ASN A 21 12.59 1.56 -8.22
N TRP A 22 11.27 1.47 -8.39
CA TRP A 22 10.54 1.95 -9.58
C TRP A 22 11.07 1.35 -10.90
N ASP A 23 11.53 0.10 -10.85
CA ASP A 23 12.04 -0.62 -12.01
C ASP A 23 10.90 -1.34 -12.74
N ALA A 24 10.21 -0.59 -13.60
CA ALA A 24 9.07 -1.07 -14.37
C ALA A 24 9.42 -2.26 -15.27
N LYS A 25 10.61 -2.23 -15.91
CA LYS A 25 11.09 -3.30 -16.79
C LYS A 25 11.27 -4.59 -15.99
N ARG A 26 11.97 -4.53 -14.86
CA ARG A 26 12.17 -5.71 -14.01
C ARG A 26 10.87 -6.24 -13.43
N ALA A 27 9.94 -5.36 -13.04
CA ALA A 27 8.64 -5.76 -12.55
C ALA A 27 7.84 -6.54 -13.60
N ASP A 28 7.84 -6.13 -14.88
CA ASP A 28 7.16 -6.86 -15.95
C ASP A 28 7.80 -8.22 -16.25
N GLU A 29 9.14 -8.30 -16.25
CA GLU A 29 9.86 -9.59 -16.37
C GLU A 29 9.47 -10.56 -15.25
N LEU A 30 9.45 -10.09 -14.00
CA LEU A 30 9.06 -10.89 -12.84
C LEU A 30 7.59 -11.31 -12.91
N ARG A 31 6.70 -10.41 -13.35
CA ARG A 31 5.28 -10.73 -13.58
C ARG A 31 5.13 -11.89 -14.55
N LYS A 32 5.80 -11.85 -15.70
CA LYS A 32 5.77 -12.95 -16.70
C LYS A 32 6.22 -14.27 -16.08
N LYS A 33 7.35 -14.28 -15.35
CA LYS A 33 7.87 -15.47 -14.65
C LYS A 33 6.90 -16.02 -13.60
N ILE A 34 6.29 -15.15 -12.80
CA ILE A 34 5.34 -15.53 -11.75
C ILE A 34 4.06 -16.13 -12.35
N LEU A 35 3.56 -15.58 -13.46
CA LEU A 35 2.34 -16.08 -14.11
C LEU A 35 2.54 -17.48 -14.72
N MET A 36 3.73 -17.73 -15.29
CA MET A 36 4.11 -19.04 -15.85
C MET A 36 4.45 -20.08 -14.78
N ASN A 37 4.72 -19.69 -13.54
CA ASN A 37 5.05 -20.61 -12.46
C ASN A 37 3.77 -21.26 -11.89
N SER A 38 3.66 -22.59 -12.02
CA SER A 38 2.53 -23.37 -11.50
C SER A 38 2.48 -23.42 -9.97
N GLY A 39 3.62 -23.29 -9.30
CA GLY A 39 3.72 -23.23 -7.84
C GLY A 39 3.43 -21.85 -7.24
N ALA A 40 3.31 -20.79 -8.06
CA ALA A 40 3.00 -19.45 -7.56
C ALA A 40 1.54 -19.36 -7.10
N SER A 41 1.34 -18.89 -5.87
CA SER A 41 0.01 -18.66 -5.31
C SER A 41 -0.76 -17.62 -6.12
N LEU A 42 -2.09 -17.73 -6.09
CA LEU A 42 -2.96 -16.79 -6.79
C LEU A 42 -2.76 -15.34 -6.30
N SER A 43 -2.54 -15.16 -4.98
CA SER A 43 -2.22 -13.85 -4.41
C SER A 43 -0.93 -13.26 -5.01
N LEU A 44 0.13 -14.08 -5.12
CA LEU A 44 1.39 -13.63 -5.72
C LEU A 44 1.21 -13.24 -7.19
N LYS A 45 0.41 -14.00 -7.94
CA LYS A 45 0.07 -13.69 -9.35
C LYS A 45 -0.64 -12.35 -9.46
N TYR A 46 -1.68 -12.13 -8.66
CA TYR A 46 -2.41 -10.85 -8.65
C TYR A 46 -1.54 -9.69 -8.22
N ARG A 47 -0.71 -9.88 -7.20
CA ARG A 47 0.24 -8.86 -6.75
C ARG A 47 1.22 -8.47 -7.86
N ALA A 48 1.71 -9.43 -8.64
CA ALA A 48 2.61 -9.16 -9.76
C ALA A 48 1.93 -8.39 -10.90
N ILE A 49 0.65 -8.70 -11.17
CA ILE A 49 -0.16 -7.95 -12.14
C ILE A 49 -0.32 -6.49 -11.69
N LEU A 50 -0.75 -6.27 -10.44
CA LEU A 50 -0.96 -4.92 -9.89
C LEU A 50 0.32 -4.08 -9.87
N ILE A 51 1.44 -4.66 -9.41
CA ILE A 51 2.72 -3.93 -9.35
C ILE A 51 3.22 -3.54 -10.73
N ALA A 52 3.18 -4.45 -11.71
CA ALA A 52 3.63 -4.14 -13.05
C ALA A 52 2.76 -3.07 -13.71
N ALA A 53 1.44 -3.11 -13.49
CA ALA A 53 0.53 -2.11 -14.04
C ALA A 53 0.69 -0.74 -13.37
N GLU A 54 0.91 -0.69 -12.05
CA GLU A 54 1.21 0.55 -11.32
C GLU A 54 2.44 1.25 -11.90
N LEU A 55 3.54 0.50 -12.08
CA LEU A 55 4.78 1.06 -12.60
C LEU A 55 4.74 1.39 -14.09
N LYS A 56 3.82 0.81 -14.85
CA LYS A 56 3.68 1.05 -16.29
C LYS A 56 2.88 2.33 -16.56
N ASP A 57 1.72 2.46 -15.94
CA ASP A 57 0.74 3.51 -16.26
C ASP A 57 -0.22 3.81 -15.11
N HIS A 58 0.21 3.64 -13.86
CA HIS A 58 -0.64 3.84 -12.68
C HIS A 58 -1.95 3.02 -12.76
N MET A 59 -1.82 1.79 -13.26
CA MET A 59 -2.93 0.85 -13.46
C MET A 59 -4.00 1.29 -14.47
N ALA A 60 -3.72 2.30 -15.30
CA ALA A 60 -4.64 2.75 -16.34
C ALA A 60 -5.00 1.62 -17.32
N SER A 61 -4.06 0.72 -17.63
CA SER A 61 -4.29 -0.39 -18.57
C SER A 61 -4.87 -1.67 -17.96
N LEU A 62 -5.17 -1.72 -16.66
CA LEU A 62 -5.84 -2.88 -16.07
C LEU A 62 -7.31 -2.97 -16.49
N ASP A 63 -7.70 -4.14 -16.99
CA ASP A 63 -9.09 -4.43 -17.34
C ASP A 63 -9.96 -4.68 -16.11
N GLN A 64 -11.24 -4.34 -16.21
CA GLN A 64 -12.21 -4.47 -15.10
C GLN A 64 -12.36 -5.91 -14.61
N ASN A 65 -12.30 -6.90 -15.51
CA ASN A 65 -12.43 -8.31 -15.15
C ASN A 65 -11.25 -8.79 -14.28
N THR A 66 -10.03 -8.31 -14.52
CA THR A 66 -8.90 -8.55 -13.63
C THR A 66 -9.13 -7.93 -12.25
N ILE A 67 -9.62 -6.68 -12.19
CA ILE A 67 -9.94 -5.99 -10.92
C ILE A 67 -11.02 -6.75 -10.13
N ASP A 68 -12.05 -7.23 -10.82
CA ASP A 68 -13.15 -7.97 -10.21
C ASP A 68 -12.68 -9.31 -9.65
N LYS A 69 -11.81 -10.03 -10.37
CA LYS A 69 -11.19 -11.28 -9.89
C LYS A 69 -10.36 -11.05 -8.62
N ILE A 70 -9.59 -9.97 -8.57
CA ILE A 70 -8.79 -9.60 -7.39
C ILE A 70 -9.70 -9.25 -6.21
N SER A 71 -10.73 -8.45 -6.44
CA SER A 71 -11.73 -8.08 -5.44
C SER A 71 -12.43 -9.33 -4.89
N ASN A 72 -12.82 -10.25 -5.78
CA ASN A 72 -13.45 -11.51 -5.43
C ASN A 72 -12.55 -12.43 -4.61
N TYR A 73 -11.25 -12.46 -4.91
CA TYR A 73 -10.29 -13.19 -4.08
C TYR A 73 -10.26 -12.64 -2.64
N LEU A 74 -10.28 -11.32 -2.47
CA LEU A 74 -10.37 -10.69 -1.15
C LEU A 74 -11.72 -10.96 -0.45
N TYR A 75 -12.79 -11.34 -1.17
CA TYR A 75 -14.09 -11.71 -0.57
C TYR A 75 -14.17 -13.11 0.00
N ARG A 76 -13.31 -14.03 -0.42
CA ARG A 76 -13.48 -15.47 -0.13
C ARG A 76 -13.23 -15.88 1.32
N SER A 77 -12.65 -15.03 2.14
CA SER A 77 -12.35 -15.35 3.53
C SER A 77 -12.95 -14.35 4.50
N ASN A 78 -13.65 -14.87 5.51
CA ASN A 78 -14.16 -14.07 6.63
C ASN A 78 -13.01 -13.50 7.48
N ASP A 79 -11.88 -14.21 7.56
CA ASP A 79 -10.68 -13.82 8.33
C ASP A 79 -9.59 -13.17 7.46
N TRP A 80 -9.95 -12.63 6.28
CA TRP A 80 -8.97 -12.03 5.36
C TRP A 80 -8.11 -10.95 6.04
N VAL A 81 -8.68 -10.21 7.00
CA VAL A 81 -8.00 -9.11 7.70
C VAL A 81 -6.80 -9.60 8.50
N LYS A 82 -6.78 -10.87 8.93
CA LYS A 82 -5.65 -11.51 9.61
C LYS A 82 -4.68 -12.19 8.63
N ASN A 83 -5.07 -12.34 7.37
CA ASN A 83 -4.26 -13.00 6.35
C ASN A 83 -3.25 -12.02 5.74
N LYS A 84 -1.96 -12.29 5.97
CA LYS A 84 -0.84 -11.48 5.48
C LYS A 84 -0.89 -11.21 3.97
N GLU A 85 -1.22 -12.21 3.17
CA GLU A 85 -1.24 -12.09 1.71
C GLU A 85 -2.47 -11.33 1.22
N ALA A 86 -3.62 -11.52 1.86
CA ALA A 86 -4.82 -10.74 1.56
C ALA A 86 -4.64 -9.25 1.91
N LEU A 87 -4.02 -8.95 3.06
CA LEU A 87 -3.67 -7.57 3.44
C LEU A 87 -2.73 -6.90 2.44
N ARG A 88 -1.70 -7.62 1.97
CA ARG A 88 -0.79 -7.13 0.92
C ARG A 88 -1.55 -6.83 -0.37
N LEU A 89 -2.41 -7.75 -0.79
CA LEU A 89 -3.19 -7.59 -2.01
C LEU A 89 -4.20 -6.44 -1.89
N PHE A 90 -4.81 -6.27 -0.71
CA PHE A 90 -5.69 -5.13 -0.41
C PHE A 90 -4.95 -3.81 -0.58
N GLY A 91 -3.80 -3.63 0.08
CA GLY A 91 -3.00 -2.41 -0.04
C GLY A 91 -2.54 -2.09 -1.47
N ASN A 92 -2.28 -3.13 -2.29
CA ASN A 92 -1.86 -2.97 -3.69
C ASN A 92 -3.01 -2.74 -4.67
N SER A 93 -4.25 -3.03 -4.29
CA SER A 93 -5.42 -2.91 -5.19
C SER A 93 -6.24 -1.64 -4.94
N MET A 94 -5.90 -0.88 -3.89
CA MET A 94 -6.62 0.34 -3.49
C MET A 94 -6.89 1.33 -4.63
N PRO A 95 -5.97 1.64 -5.56
CA PRO A 95 -6.22 2.66 -6.58
C PRO A 95 -7.32 2.34 -7.59
N ARG A 96 -7.67 1.06 -7.75
CA ARG A 96 -8.66 0.61 -8.74
C ARG A 96 -9.81 -0.17 -8.11
N MET A 97 -9.90 -0.17 -6.79
CA MET A 97 -10.95 -0.90 -6.09
C MET A 97 -12.29 -0.16 -6.21
N ASN A 98 -13.39 -0.90 -6.15
CA ASN A 98 -14.69 -0.28 -5.96
C ASN A 98 -14.70 0.49 -4.62
N SER A 99 -15.17 1.75 -4.61
CA SER A 99 -15.08 2.62 -3.43
C SER A 99 -15.89 2.11 -2.23
N THR A 100 -17.07 1.53 -2.45
CA THR A 100 -17.88 0.91 -1.39
C THR A 100 -17.17 -0.27 -0.75
N VAL A 101 -16.49 -1.06 -1.57
CA VAL A 101 -15.70 -2.21 -1.13
C VAL A 101 -14.50 -1.74 -0.32
N LEU A 102 -13.75 -0.77 -0.85
CA LEU A 102 -12.59 -0.18 -0.22
C LEU A 102 -12.94 0.31 1.20
N ARG A 103 -14.01 1.12 1.34
CA ARG A 103 -14.49 1.61 2.63
C ARG A 103 -14.87 0.48 3.57
N ARG A 104 -15.63 -0.52 3.09
CA ARG A 104 -16.05 -1.68 3.91
C ARG A 104 -14.84 -2.49 4.40
N ARG A 105 -13.82 -2.66 3.57
CA ARG A 105 -12.59 -3.39 3.95
C ARG A 105 -11.72 -2.58 4.89
N MET A 106 -11.60 -1.27 4.67
CA MET A 106 -10.86 -0.42 5.60
C MET A 106 -11.51 -0.39 6.99
N LYS A 107 -12.85 -0.34 7.08
CA LYS A 107 -13.58 -0.51 8.34
C LYS A 107 -13.13 -1.75 9.13
N GLN A 108 -12.93 -2.86 8.44
CA GLN A 108 -12.50 -4.11 9.07
C GLN A 108 -11.05 -4.04 9.55
N VAL A 109 -10.16 -3.41 8.79
CA VAL A 109 -8.78 -3.14 9.21
C VAL A 109 -8.76 -2.27 10.47
N ILE A 110 -9.48 -1.14 10.46
CA ILE A 110 -9.56 -0.24 11.62
C ILE A 110 -10.09 -0.98 12.86
N LYS A 111 -11.13 -1.80 12.70
CA LYS A 111 -11.70 -2.57 13.82
C LYS A 111 -10.73 -3.61 14.38
N GLU A 112 -10.07 -4.39 13.52
CA GLU A 112 -9.16 -5.46 13.95
C GLU A 112 -7.90 -4.90 14.63
N TYR A 113 -7.39 -3.77 14.13
CA TYR A 113 -6.12 -3.19 14.53
C TYR A 113 -6.26 -1.90 15.32
N ALA A 114 -7.41 -1.68 15.98
CA ALA A 114 -7.69 -0.46 16.75
C ALA A 114 -6.60 -0.15 17.80
N ASP A 115 -6.01 -1.20 18.38
CA ASP A 115 -4.80 -1.10 19.20
C ASP A 115 -3.62 -1.78 18.47
N ILE A 116 -3.10 -1.09 17.45
CA ILE A 116 -2.01 -1.58 16.59
C ILE A 116 -0.76 -1.94 17.40
N ASN A 117 -0.58 -1.35 18.59
CA ASN A 117 0.58 -1.59 19.45
C ASN A 117 0.54 -2.94 20.17
N LYS A 118 -0.58 -3.68 20.15
CA LYS A 118 -0.60 -5.08 20.64
C LYS A 118 0.04 -6.09 19.68
N PHE A 119 0.27 -5.70 18.43
CA PHE A 119 0.73 -6.61 17.37
C PHE A 119 2.25 -6.58 17.19
N SER A 120 2.80 -7.58 16.51
CA SER A 120 4.23 -7.65 16.18
C SER A 120 4.65 -6.59 15.16
N ASP A 121 5.95 -6.30 15.09
CA ASP A 121 6.46 -5.25 14.20
C ASP A 121 6.20 -5.51 12.70
N ASP A 122 6.18 -6.77 12.24
CA ASP A 122 5.78 -7.07 10.85
C ASP A 122 4.32 -6.68 10.57
N VAL A 123 3.43 -6.93 11.54
CA VAL A 123 2.01 -6.58 11.44
C VAL A 123 1.86 -5.07 11.50
N ARG A 124 2.46 -4.39 12.49
CA ARG A 124 2.42 -2.91 12.61
C ARG A 124 2.91 -2.23 11.34
N ARG A 125 4.04 -2.67 10.78
CA ARG A 125 4.57 -2.13 9.52
C ARG A 125 3.56 -2.31 8.38
N ARG A 126 2.98 -3.50 8.24
CA ARG A 126 1.99 -3.77 7.18
C ARG A 126 0.74 -2.91 7.31
N ILE A 127 0.16 -2.84 8.49
CA ILE A 127 -1.07 -2.09 8.74
C ILE A 127 -0.82 -0.59 8.58
N SER A 128 0.31 -0.07 9.07
CA SER A 128 0.67 1.34 8.84
C SER A 128 0.86 1.67 7.36
N THR A 129 1.46 0.78 6.56
CA THR A 129 1.54 0.96 5.09
C THR A 129 0.15 0.96 4.45
N ILE A 130 -0.75 0.08 4.90
CA ILE A 130 -2.15 0.06 4.42
C ILE A 130 -2.84 1.37 4.78
N CYS A 131 -2.66 1.89 5.98
CA CYS A 131 -3.23 3.18 6.40
C CYS A 131 -2.72 4.33 5.54
N VAL A 132 -1.40 4.41 5.30
CA VAL A 132 -0.81 5.45 4.42
C VAL A 132 -1.38 5.36 3.00
N ASN A 133 -1.39 4.16 2.42
CA ASN A 133 -1.95 3.95 1.07
C ASN A 133 -3.44 4.30 1.03
N TYR A 134 -4.20 3.97 2.08
CA TYR A 134 -5.62 4.26 2.16
C TYR A 134 -5.87 5.77 2.19
N VAL A 135 -5.19 6.50 3.09
CA VAL A 135 -5.33 7.96 3.22
C VAL A 135 -5.06 8.64 1.88
N PHE A 136 -3.98 8.25 1.20
CA PHE A 136 -3.67 8.74 -0.14
C PHE A 136 -4.84 8.53 -1.11
N ASN A 137 -5.32 7.29 -1.25
CA ASN A 137 -6.36 6.98 -2.22
C ASN A 137 -7.71 7.63 -1.83
N ALA A 138 -8.06 7.64 -0.55
CA ALA A 138 -9.28 8.25 -0.04
C ALA A 138 -9.34 9.74 -0.40
N ILE A 139 -8.27 10.49 -0.13
CA ILE A 139 -8.20 11.94 -0.38
C ILE A 139 -8.07 12.23 -1.88
N PHE A 140 -7.11 11.61 -2.57
CA PHE A 140 -6.71 12.07 -3.91
C PHE A 140 -7.46 11.36 -5.04
N VAL A 141 -7.87 10.11 -4.85
CA VAL A 141 -8.55 9.31 -5.89
C VAL A 141 -10.06 9.29 -5.68
N TYR A 142 -10.52 8.96 -4.48
CA TYR A 142 -11.94 8.72 -4.19
C TYR A 142 -12.68 9.93 -3.63
N LYS A 143 -11.97 11.00 -3.25
CA LYS A 143 -12.53 12.24 -2.68
C LYS A 143 -13.48 11.95 -1.52
N THR A 144 -13.02 11.13 -0.56
CA THR A 144 -13.78 10.72 0.63
C THR A 144 -12.93 10.85 1.89
N ASP A 145 -13.58 11.18 3.00
CA ASP A 145 -13.01 11.32 4.35
C ASP A 145 -13.18 10.07 5.22
N ALA A 146 -14.01 9.11 4.78
CA ALA A 146 -14.32 7.91 5.56
C ALA A 146 -13.05 7.16 5.97
N TYR A 147 -12.87 6.91 7.27
CA TYR A 147 -11.72 6.23 7.86
C TYR A 147 -10.37 6.94 7.65
N VAL A 148 -10.33 8.17 7.13
CA VAL A 148 -9.08 8.93 6.97
C VAL A 148 -8.48 9.26 8.33
N GLN A 149 -9.28 9.84 9.23
CA GLN A 149 -8.80 10.23 10.56
C GLN A 149 -8.39 9.00 11.38
N GLU A 150 -9.19 7.94 11.39
CA GLU A 150 -8.86 6.70 12.12
C GLU A 150 -7.57 6.06 11.59
N SER A 151 -7.32 6.15 10.28
CA SER A 151 -6.06 5.68 9.69
C SER A 151 -4.87 6.52 10.15
N LEU A 152 -5.03 7.85 10.22
CA LEU A 152 -4.01 8.76 10.73
C LEU A 152 -3.75 8.56 12.22
N ASP A 153 -4.79 8.30 13.01
CA ASP A 153 -4.68 8.02 14.44
C ASP A 153 -3.91 6.71 14.69
N LEU A 154 -4.16 5.66 13.90
CA LEU A 154 -3.35 4.44 13.96
C LEU A 154 -1.88 4.71 13.64
N ILE A 155 -1.57 5.51 12.62
CA ILE A 155 -0.19 5.90 12.29
C ILE A 155 0.44 6.71 13.45
N LYS A 156 -0.31 7.66 14.01
CA LYS A 156 0.11 8.49 15.14
C LYS A 156 0.37 7.67 16.40
N SER A 157 -0.36 6.58 16.61
CA SER A 157 -0.19 5.70 17.77
C SER A 157 1.08 4.83 17.73
N LEU A 158 1.74 4.69 16.57
CA LEU A 158 2.96 3.89 16.44
C LEU A 158 4.09 4.41 17.36
N PRO A 159 4.98 3.53 17.86
CA PRO A 159 6.12 3.94 18.67
C PRO A 159 7.00 4.97 17.96
N ALA A 160 7.53 5.93 18.72
CA ALA A 160 8.45 6.95 18.22
C ALA A 160 9.88 6.38 18.14
N ASN A 161 10.13 5.55 17.14
CA ASN A 161 11.45 4.99 16.84
C ASN A 161 11.74 5.01 15.33
N ASP A 162 12.98 4.65 14.98
CA ASP A 162 13.50 4.61 13.61
C ASP A 162 12.72 3.67 12.68
N ILE A 163 12.15 2.57 13.19
CA ILE A 163 11.32 1.62 12.43
C ILE A 163 10.08 2.31 11.82
N TYR A 164 9.46 3.22 12.57
CA TYR A 164 8.20 3.87 12.20
C TYR A 164 8.33 5.34 11.80
N GLY A 165 9.47 5.99 12.04
CA GLY A 165 9.69 7.42 11.81
C GLY A 165 9.16 7.92 10.45
N LEU A 166 9.54 7.27 9.34
CA LEU A 166 9.06 7.64 8.00
C LEU A 166 7.53 7.56 7.85
N LYS A 167 6.87 6.58 8.48
CA LYS A 167 5.41 6.43 8.37
C LYS A 167 4.73 7.52 9.18
N LYS A 168 5.26 7.86 10.35
CA LYS A 168 4.76 8.98 11.17
C LYS A 168 4.92 10.31 10.45
N MET A 169 6.07 10.55 9.80
CA MET A 169 6.28 11.76 8.99
C MET A 169 5.29 11.87 7.84
N VAL A 170 5.06 10.78 7.08
CA VAL A 170 4.04 10.78 6.01
C VAL A 170 2.62 10.96 6.56
N GLY A 171 2.32 10.38 7.72
CA GLY A 171 1.05 10.63 8.41
C GLY A 171 0.88 12.10 8.79
N GLN A 172 1.93 12.73 9.32
CA GLN A 172 1.93 14.15 9.67
C GLN A 172 1.72 15.04 8.43
N TYR A 173 2.38 14.72 7.30
CA TYR A 173 2.14 15.41 6.03
C TYR A 173 0.63 15.46 5.68
N TYR A 174 -0.08 14.34 5.83
CA TYR A 174 -1.51 14.31 5.52
C TYR A 174 -2.35 15.08 6.54
N VAL A 175 -1.96 15.09 7.82
CA VAL A 175 -2.60 15.94 8.84
C VAL A 175 -2.45 17.41 8.46
N ASP A 176 -1.23 17.84 8.11
CA ASP A 176 -0.94 19.23 7.72
C ASP A 176 -1.70 19.61 6.43
N TYR A 177 -1.76 18.69 5.46
CA TYR A 177 -2.56 18.84 4.24
C TYR A 177 -4.04 19.07 4.54
N LEU A 178 -4.65 18.24 5.40
CA LEU A 178 -6.06 18.37 5.77
C LEU A 178 -6.33 19.67 6.55
N ASN A 179 -5.35 20.18 7.28
CA ASN A 179 -5.42 21.46 8.00
C ASN A 179 -5.12 22.68 7.12
N GLY A 180 -4.70 22.49 5.87
CA GLY A 180 -4.28 23.59 4.98
C GLY A 180 -2.94 24.23 5.37
N ASP A 181 -2.13 23.54 6.18
CA ASP A 181 -0.87 24.09 6.72
C ASP A 181 0.28 23.97 5.72
N GLN A 182 0.28 24.86 4.73
CA GLN A 182 1.29 24.87 3.67
C GLN A 182 2.71 25.09 4.18
N LYS A 183 2.86 25.76 5.34
CA LYS A 183 4.16 26.01 5.94
C LYS A 183 4.77 24.69 6.44
N HIS A 184 4.08 23.94 7.28
CA HIS A 184 4.60 22.67 7.80
C HIS A 184 4.77 21.62 6.70
N ILE A 185 3.90 21.62 5.68
CA ILE A 185 4.07 20.79 4.48
C ILE A 185 5.40 21.09 3.78
N ALA A 186 5.71 22.38 3.56
CA ALA A 186 6.95 22.78 2.90
C ALA A 186 8.19 22.43 3.74
N GLU A 187 8.15 22.69 5.04
CA GLU A 187 9.24 22.37 5.97
C GLU A 187 9.54 20.87 6.03
N LEU A 188 8.51 20.02 6.10
CA LEU A 188 8.68 18.58 6.12
C LEU A 188 9.28 18.06 4.80
N LYS A 189 8.86 18.63 3.67
CA LYS A 189 9.41 18.26 2.35
C LYS A 189 10.88 18.64 2.22
N ASP A 190 11.24 19.87 2.60
CA ASP A 190 12.65 20.32 2.61
C ASP A 190 13.51 19.40 3.48
N LEU A 191 13.03 19.04 4.68
CA LEU A 191 13.72 18.11 5.56
C LEU A 191 13.93 16.75 4.89
N LEU A 192 12.90 16.19 4.26
CA LEU A 192 13.01 14.92 3.53
C LEU A 192 14.06 15.00 2.41
N GLU A 193 14.08 16.08 1.64
CA GLU A 193 15.06 16.29 0.57
C GLU A 193 16.49 16.38 1.13
N ARG A 194 16.72 17.19 2.17
CA ARG A 194 18.03 17.31 2.85
C ARG A 194 18.51 16.01 3.46
N CYS A 195 17.60 15.13 3.88
CA CYS A 195 17.92 13.79 4.37
C CYS A 195 18.12 12.74 3.27
N GLY A 196 18.05 13.12 1.98
CA GLY A 196 18.25 12.21 0.84
C GLY A 196 16.98 11.47 0.38
N TYR A 197 15.81 11.78 0.94
CA TYR A 197 14.52 11.20 0.55
C TYR A 197 13.82 11.98 -0.57
N VAL A 198 14.59 12.48 -1.55
CA VAL A 198 14.10 13.33 -2.65
C VAL A 198 12.93 12.68 -3.41
N SER A 199 12.99 11.38 -3.69
CA SER A 199 11.90 10.67 -4.36
C SER A 199 10.62 10.62 -3.53
N LEU A 200 10.71 10.56 -2.19
CA LEU A 200 9.55 10.60 -1.32
C LEU A 200 8.96 12.01 -1.27
N ALA A 201 9.80 13.04 -1.09
CA ALA A 201 9.36 14.44 -1.09
C ALA A 201 8.62 14.82 -2.38
N LYS A 202 9.13 14.37 -3.54
CA LYS A 202 8.47 14.55 -4.84
C LYS A 202 7.15 13.79 -4.97
N ARG A 203 7.01 12.60 -4.37
CA ARG A 203 5.75 11.84 -4.39
C ARG A 203 4.68 12.44 -3.50
N LEU A 204 5.06 13.16 -2.45
CA LEU A 204 4.10 13.93 -1.65
C LEU A 204 3.59 15.18 -2.41
N ASN A 205 4.06 15.41 -3.62
CA ASN A 205 3.76 16.60 -4.41
C ASN A 205 2.59 16.39 -5.40
N PHE A 206 1.66 15.46 -5.13
CA PHE A 206 0.49 15.28 -5.98
C PHE A 206 -0.22 16.61 -6.15
N ASP A 207 -0.22 17.11 -7.39
CA ASP A 207 -0.71 18.43 -7.76
C ASP A 207 -2.06 18.68 -7.11
N ILE A 208 -2.06 19.59 -6.12
CA ILE A 208 -3.24 20.14 -5.45
C ILE A 208 -3.91 21.17 -6.38
N SER A 209 -3.36 21.35 -7.58
CA SER A 209 -3.83 22.21 -8.65
C SER A 209 -5.08 21.60 -9.31
N ASN A 210 -6.25 21.86 -8.71
CA ASN A 210 -7.46 22.11 -9.48
C ASN A 210 -7.64 23.63 -9.59
#